data_AF-A0A7K3AEM6-F1
#
_entry.id   AF-A0A7K3AEM6-F1
#
_cell.length_a   1.000
_cell.length_b   1.000
_cell.length_c   1.000
_cell.angle_alpha   90.00
_cell.angle_beta   90.00
_cell.angle_gamma   90.00
#
_symmetry.space_group_name_H-M   'P 1'
#
loop_
_entity.id
_entity.type
_entity.pdbx_description
1 polymer ?
#
loop_
_entity_poly.entity_id
_entity_poly.type
_entity_poly.pdbx_seq_one_letter_code
_entity_poly.pdbx_strand_id
1 'polypeptide(L)' 'MSGSPGEVFRIDWLPGTDLLSGRCHCGAHHEDEDPVAMWEWMLAHPDHPGHPSSTPKDRTP' A
#
# COMPACT_ATOMS: atom_id res chain seq x y z
N MET A 1 -1.53 12.95 23.86
CA MET A 1 -1.66 13.08 22.39
C MET A 1 -2.39 11.84 21.88
N SER A 2 -3.67 11.95 21.61
CA SER A 2 -4.47 10.86 21.01
C SER A 2 -5.33 11.51 19.93
N GLY A 3 -4.72 11.79 18.78
CA GLY A 3 -5.50 12.02 17.58
C GLY A 3 -6.20 10.71 17.23
N SER A 4 -7.45 10.79 16.77
CA SER A 4 -8.11 9.66 16.10
C SER A 4 -7.10 9.02 15.15
N PRO A 5 -6.99 7.68 15.08
CA PRO A 5 -6.01 7.05 14.21
C PRO A 5 -6.34 7.52 12.80
N GLY A 6 -5.47 8.39 12.24
CA GLY A 6 -5.52 8.67 10.82
C GLY A 6 -5.34 7.35 10.06
N GLU A 7 -5.60 7.36 8.77
CA GLU A 7 -5.34 6.23 7.87
C GLU A 7 -3.83 5.91 7.88
N VAL A 8 -3.38 5.15 8.88
CA VAL A 8 -1.97 4.79 9.05
C VAL A 8 -1.71 3.54 8.23
N PHE A 9 -0.98 3.71 7.14
CA PHE A 9 -0.38 2.62 6.37
C PHE A 9 0.92 2.17 7.03
N ARG A 10 1.14 0.85 7.13
CA ARG A 10 2.40 0.29 7.65
C ARG A 10 3.06 -0.58 6.60
N ILE A 11 4.33 -0.32 6.33
CA ILE A 11 5.19 -1.14 5.47
C ILE A 11 6.43 -1.48 6.28
N ASP A 12 6.70 -2.77 6.43
CA ASP A 12 7.89 -3.29 7.08
C ASP A 12 8.73 -4.06 6.06
N TRP A 13 10.05 -3.88 6.05
CA TRP A 13 10.94 -4.76 5.30
C TRP A 13 11.14 -6.07 6.07
N LEU A 14 11.04 -7.20 5.38
CA LEU A 14 11.33 -8.51 5.95
C LEU A 14 12.85 -8.72 6.03
N PRO A 15 13.43 -8.92 7.23
CA PRO A 15 14.87 -9.04 7.39
C PRO A 15 15.48 -10.15 6.54
N GLY A 16 16.56 -9.84 5.83
CA GLY A 16 17.28 -10.80 4.99
C GLY A 16 16.65 -11.03 3.61
N THR A 17 15.67 -10.22 3.23
CA THR A 17 15.00 -10.26 1.92
C THR A 17 14.81 -8.85 1.39
N ASP A 18 14.45 -8.74 0.10
CA ASP A 18 13.97 -7.49 -0.50
C ASP A 18 12.43 -7.34 -0.40
N LEU A 19 11.76 -8.22 0.36
CA LEU A 19 10.31 -8.20 0.50
C LEU A 19 9.82 -7.10 1.47
N LEU A 20 8.77 -6.43 1.03
CA LEU A 20 7.95 -5.50 1.79
C LEU A 20 6.71 -6.22 2.28
N SER A 21 6.41 -6.13 3.57
CA SER A 21 5.14 -6.58 4.18
C SER A 21 4.27 -5.36 4.45
N GLY A 22 3.23 -5.17 3.65
CA GLY A 22 2.32 -4.02 3.72
C GLY A 22 1.01 -4.33 4.44
N ARG A 23 0.67 -3.55 5.47
CA ARG A 23 -0.61 -3.65 6.17
C ARG A 23 -1.44 -2.39 5.98
N CYS A 24 -2.61 -2.57 5.38
CA CYS A 24 -3.59 -1.52 5.21
C CYS A 24 -4.36 -1.29 6.53
N HIS A 25 -4.87 -0.07 6.73
CA HIS A 25 -5.66 0.26 7.93
C HIS A 25 -7.01 -0.50 7.98
N CYS A 26 -7.51 -1.00 6.84
CA CYS A 26 -8.67 -1.90 6.77
C CYS A 26 -8.36 -3.33 7.26
N GLY A 27 -7.08 -3.65 7.50
CA GLY A 27 -6.63 -4.96 7.99
C GLY A 27 -6.09 -5.90 6.90
N ALA A 28 -6.19 -5.53 5.62
CA ALA A 28 -5.59 -6.30 4.53
C ALA A 28 -4.06 -6.34 4.59
N HIS A 29 -3.47 -7.40 4.06
CA HIS A 29 -2.03 -7.65 4.00
C HIS A 29 -1.63 -8.05 2.57
N HIS A 30 -0.50 -7.50 2.10
CA HIS A 30 0.17 -7.88 0.86
C HIS A 30 1.69 -7.92 1.05
N GLU A 31 2.38 -8.75 0.29
CA GLU A 31 3.85 -8.82 0.24
C GLU A 31 4.33 -8.56 -1.19
N ASP A 32 5.32 -7.70 -1.35
CA ASP A 32 5.89 -7.35 -2.65
C ASP A 32 7.35 -6.94 -2.54
N GLU A 33 8.16 -7.14 -3.58
CA GLU A 33 9.53 -6.63 -3.64
C GLU A 33 9.59 -5.23 -4.27
N ASP A 34 8.55 -4.84 -5.04
CA ASP A 34 8.47 -3.52 -5.67
C ASP A 34 7.79 -2.50 -4.75
N PRO A 35 8.51 -1.45 -4.28
CA PRO A 35 7.92 -0.39 -3.48
C PRO A 35 6.77 0.35 -4.18
N VAL A 36 6.83 0.49 -5.51
CA VAL A 36 5.78 1.17 -6.29
C VAL A 36 4.52 0.31 -6.30
N ALA A 37 4.65 -0.98 -6.60
CA ALA A 37 3.53 -1.91 -6.59
C ALA A 37 2.88 -2.00 -5.20
N MET A 38 3.68 -1.97 -4.13
CA MET A 38 3.18 -1.93 -2.75
C MET A 38 2.30 -0.69 -2.49
N TRP A 39 2.75 0.49 -2.92
CA TRP A 39 1.97 1.73 -2.75
C TRP A 39 0.74 1.77 -3.65
N GLU A 40 0.83 1.29 -4.89
CA GLU A 40 -0.32 1.16 -5.80
C GLU A 40 -1.40 0.27 -5.17
N TRP A 41 -1.01 -0.87 -4.59
CA TRP A 41 -1.92 -1.76 -3.87
C TRP A 41 -2.57 -1.07 -2.66
N MET A 42 -1.79 -0.40 -1.81
CA MET A 42 -2.33 0.28 -0.61
C MET A 42 -3.37 1.35 -0.95
N LEU A 43 -3.18 2.09 -2.04
CA LEU A 43 -4.07 3.18 -2.43
C LEU A 43 -5.32 2.69 -3.20
N ALA A 44 -5.34 1.43 -3.66
CA ALA A 44 -6.42 0.85 -4.45
C ALA A 44 -7.55 0.23 -3.61
N HIS A 45 -7.56 0.41 -2.30
CA HIS A 45 -8.63 -0.13 -1.46
C HIS A 45 -9.94 0.68 -1.63
N PRO A 46 -11.09 0.01 -1.85
CA PRO A 46 -12.36 0.68 -2.08
C PRO A 46 -12.89 1.43 -0.84
N ASP A 47 -12.39 1.09 0.35
CA ASP A 47 -12.77 1.72 1.62
C ASP A 47 -12.07 3.08 1.84
N HIS A 48 -11.17 3.50 0.93
CA HIS A 48 -10.43 4.76 1.04
C HIS A 48 -11.14 5.90 0.28
N PRO A 49 -11.39 7.06 0.91
CA PRO A 49 -11.87 8.23 0.18
C PRO A 49 -10.77 8.76 -0.76
N GLY A 50 -11.01 8.69 -2.08
CA GLY A 50 -10.10 9.24 -3.10
C GLY A 50 -9.48 8.23 -4.06
N HIS A 51 -9.98 6.99 -4.13
CA HIS A 51 -9.56 5.96 -5.07
C HIS A 51 -9.43 6.49 -6.51
N PRO A 52 -8.21 6.68 -7.06
CA PRO A 52 -8.08 6.95 -8.47
C PRO A 52 -8.49 5.66 -9.18
N SER A 53 -9.52 5.70 -10.04
CA SER A 53 -9.79 4.60 -10.95
C SER A 53 -8.49 4.30 -11.69
N SER A 54 -7.90 3.14 -11.43
CA SER A 54 -6.63 2.70 -12.00
C SER A 54 -6.83 2.46 -13.48
N THR A 55 -6.81 3.53 -14.28
CA THR A 55 -6.59 3.44 -15.72
C THR A 55 -5.12 3.07 -15.91
N PRO A 56 -4.82 1.92 -16.52
CA PRO A 56 -3.44 1.56 -16.84
C PRO A 56 -2.86 2.65 -17.73
N LYS A 57 -1.89 3.41 -17.22
CA LYS A 57 -1.08 4.31 -18.05
C LYS A 57 0.07 3.48 -18.60
N ASP A 58 0.18 3.42 -19.93
CA ASP A 58 1.24 2.74 -20.67
C ASP A 58 2.61 2.92 -20.00
N ARG A 59 3.16 1.83 -19.48
CA ARG A 59 4.57 1.70 -19.10
C ARG A 59 5.36 1.40 -20.37
N THR A 60 5.89 2.44 -21.03
CA THR A 60 6.96 2.28 -22.04
C THR A 60 8.31 2.27 -21.30
N PRO A 61 9.22 1.32 -21.63
CA PRO A 61 10.49 1.11 -20.92
C PRO A 61 11.51 2.24 -21.08
#